data_AF-A0A1Y0MZH7-F1
#
_entry.id   AF-A0A1Y0MZH7-F1
#
_cell.length_a   1.000
_cell.length_b   1.000
_cell.length_c   1.000
_cell.angle_alpha   90.00
_cell.angle_beta   90.00
_cell.angle_gamma   90.00
#
_symmetry.space_group_name_H-M   'P 1'
#
loop_
_entity.id
_entity.type
_entity.pdbx_description
1 polymer ?
#
loop_
_entity_poly.entity_id
_entity_poly.type
_entity_poly.pdbx_seq_one_letter_code
_entity_poly.pdbx_strand_id
1 'polypeptide(L)'
;MIASTQYNDFKGTVSADIPDAFGGSCGDDIKNLARIFKLNLNRFKPVGISLYGTDGFSISLICVDKERSTEEKEHIVNMSCEVETEKEIIDLLFKRLHIVLHNSFDDKYPNLGYDEKVRYSDFH
;
A
#
# COMPACT_ATOMS: atom_id res chain seq x y z
N MET A 1 11.37 1.31 -5.21
CA MET A 1 11.06 2.35 -6.21
C MET A 1 10.20 3.37 -5.50
N ILE A 2 10.64 4.63 -5.40
CA ILE A 2 9.76 5.70 -4.90
C ILE A 2 8.78 5.98 -6.03
N ALA A 3 7.48 6.12 -5.74
CA ALA A 3 6.47 6.45 -6.74
C ALA A 3 6.89 7.76 -7.44
N SER A 4 7.46 7.64 -8.65
CA SER A 4 7.91 8.75 -9.47
C SER A 4 6.97 8.85 -10.65
N THR A 5 5.84 9.48 -10.37
CA THR A 5 4.78 9.78 -11.32
C THR A 5 5.15 11.09 -12.04
N GLN A 6 4.71 11.25 -13.28
CA GLN A 6 5.05 12.33 -14.20
C GLN A 6 4.81 13.72 -13.55
N TYR A 7 5.41 14.77 -14.10
CA TYR A 7 5.34 16.13 -13.53
C TYR A 7 3.89 16.61 -13.25
N ASN A 8 2.92 16.12 -14.02
CA ASN A 8 1.51 16.51 -13.91
C ASN A 8 0.65 15.56 -13.05
N ASP A 9 1.24 14.52 -12.48
CA ASP A 9 0.45 13.51 -11.77
C ASP A 9 0.00 14.05 -10.42
N PHE A 10 -1.19 13.66 -9.95
CA PHE A 10 -1.62 14.03 -8.61
C PHE A 10 -0.79 13.31 -7.54
N LYS A 11 -0.61 13.95 -6.39
CA LYS A 11 0.10 13.39 -5.23
C LYS A 11 -0.74 13.56 -3.98
N GLY A 12 -0.56 12.66 -3.03
CA GLY A 12 -1.26 12.79 -1.76
C GLY A 12 -0.99 11.61 -0.85
N THR A 13 -1.99 11.29 -0.04
CA THR A 13 -1.86 10.34 1.06
C THR A 13 -2.72 9.11 0.80
N VAL A 14 -2.24 7.99 1.35
CA VAL A 14 -2.97 6.73 1.37
C VAL A 14 -3.03 6.26 2.82
N SER A 15 -4.22 5.87 3.25
CA SER A 15 -4.44 5.19 4.52
C SER A 15 -5.16 3.88 4.24
N ALA A 16 -4.66 2.78 4.80
CA ALA A 16 -5.24 1.46 4.58
C ALA A 16 -5.29 0.66 5.89
N ASP A 17 -6.30 -0.20 6.01
CA ASP A 17 -6.48 -1.15 7.11
C ASP A 17 -6.49 -2.57 6.55
N ILE A 18 -5.64 -3.45 7.11
CA ILE A 18 -5.45 -4.83 6.65
C ILE A 18 -6.36 -5.76 7.47
N PRO A 19 -7.03 -6.75 6.85
CA PRO A 19 -7.93 -7.61 7.59
C PRO A 19 -7.29 -8.39 8.76
N ASP A 20 -7.94 -8.34 9.92
CA ASP A 20 -7.62 -9.17 11.11
C ASP A 20 -7.77 -10.70 10.90
N ALA A 21 -8.26 -11.13 9.73
CA ALA A 21 -8.75 -12.48 9.45
C ALA A 21 -7.70 -13.60 9.60
N PHE A 22 -6.44 -13.25 9.89
CA PHE A 22 -5.32 -14.20 10.02
C PHE A 22 -4.79 -14.37 11.45
N GLY A 23 -5.51 -13.91 12.48
CA GLY A 23 -5.35 -14.42 13.86
C GLY A 23 -4.08 -13.98 14.59
N GLY A 24 -3.81 -12.68 14.65
CA GLY A 24 -2.80 -12.09 15.53
C GLY A 24 -3.39 -10.89 16.27
N SER A 25 -3.28 -10.88 17.59
CA SER A 25 -3.79 -9.80 18.45
C SER A 25 -3.19 -8.43 18.06
N CYS A 26 -4.07 -7.44 17.87
CA CYS A 26 -3.83 -5.99 17.94
C CYS A 26 -2.63 -5.41 17.16
N GLY A 27 -2.93 -4.77 16.02
CA GLY A 27 -2.04 -3.81 15.36
C GLY A 27 -1.88 -4.08 13.87
N ASP A 28 -1.64 -3.02 13.10
CA ASP A 28 -1.39 -3.00 11.65
C ASP A 28 -0.16 -3.86 11.27
N ASP A 29 -0.28 -5.19 11.38
CA ASP A 29 0.87 -6.07 11.27
C ASP A 29 0.99 -6.48 9.81
N ILE A 30 1.91 -5.82 9.10
CA ILE A 30 2.34 -6.17 7.74
C ILE A 30 2.75 -7.65 7.59
N LYS A 31 2.96 -8.35 8.71
CA LYS A 31 3.13 -9.81 8.76
C LYS A 31 1.88 -10.58 8.33
N ASN A 32 0.67 -10.06 8.57
CA ASN A 32 -0.57 -10.68 8.10
C ASN A 32 -0.64 -10.68 6.57
N LEU A 33 -0.20 -9.59 5.95
CA LEU A 33 -0.06 -9.49 4.49
C LEU A 33 0.90 -10.55 3.95
N ALA A 34 2.04 -10.76 4.63
CA ALA A 34 3.00 -11.78 4.25
C ALA A 34 2.45 -13.22 4.35
N ARG A 35 1.46 -13.48 5.23
CA ARG A 35 0.77 -14.78 5.32
C ARG A 35 -0.12 -15.04 4.11
N ILE A 36 -0.83 -14.02 3.61
CA ILE A 36 -1.67 -14.12 2.40
C ILE A 36 -0.84 -14.65 1.23
N PHE A 37 0.38 -14.11 1.06
CA PHE A 37 1.30 -14.51 0.00
C PHE A 37 2.23 -15.68 0.37
N LYS A 38 2.02 -16.34 1.51
CA LYS A 38 2.84 -17.48 1.99
C LYS A 38 4.35 -17.19 2.01
N LEU A 39 4.73 -15.96 2.37
CA LEU A 39 6.12 -15.52 2.38
C LEU A 39 6.95 -16.30 3.42
N ASN A 40 8.17 -16.70 3.06
CA ASN A 40 9.12 -17.28 4.00
C ASN A 40 9.64 -16.21 4.97
N LEU A 41 8.98 -16.09 6.14
CA LEU A 41 9.32 -15.11 7.17
C LEU A 41 10.67 -15.37 7.86
N ASN A 42 11.28 -16.55 7.69
CA ASN A 42 12.63 -16.81 8.20
C ASN A 42 13.66 -16.01 7.39
N ARG A 43 13.51 -16.00 6.06
CA ARG A 43 14.39 -15.25 5.15
C ARG A 43 13.96 -13.80 4.96
N PHE A 44 12.68 -13.54 4.77
CA PHE A 44 12.19 -12.21 4.42
C PHE A 44 11.48 -11.54 5.59
N LYS A 45 11.82 -10.28 5.86
CA LYS A 45 11.07 -9.41 6.77
C LYS A 45 10.23 -8.44 5.93
N PRO A 46 8.89 -8.55 5.91
CA PRO A 46 8.04 -7.60 5.18
C PRO A 46 8.11 -6.21 5.83
N VAL A 47 8.22 -5.17 5.00
CA VAL A 47 8.33 -3.76 5.43
C VAL A 47 7.46 -2.79 4.63
N GLY A 48 6.89 -3.22 3.50
CA GLY A 48 5.90 -2.42 2.75
C GLY A 48 5.10 -3.24 1.74
N ILE A 49 4.11 -2.59 1.15
CA ILE A 49 3.38 -3.08 -0.02
C ILE A 49 3.40 -1.99 -1.10
N SER A 50 3.51 -2.41 -2.35
CA SER A 50 3.36 -1.56 -3.52
C SER A 50 2.15 -2.04 -4.31
N LEU A 51 1.22 -1.13 -4.60
CA LEU A 51 0.15 -1.33 -5.57
C LEU A 51 0.44 -0.44 -6.78
N TYR A 52 0.28 -0.96 -7.98
CA TYR A 52 0.50 -0.20 -9.20
C TYR A 52 -0.53 -0.55 -10.28
N GLY A 53 -0.99 0.49 -10.98
CA GLY A 53 -1.85 0.37 -12.16
C GLY A 53 -3.35 0.42 -11.85
N THR A 54 -4.11 0.96 -12.80
CA THR A 54 -5.56 0.76 -12.94
C THR A 54 -5.89 -0.17 -14.12
N ASP A 55 -4.91 -0.36 -15.00
CA ASP A 55 -4.84 -1.33 -16.09
C ASP A 55 -3.47 -2.01 -15.96
N GLY A 56 -3.41 -3.34 -16.06
CA GLY A 56 -2.22 -4.12 -15.70
C GLY A 56 -1.85 -3.98 -14.23
N PHE A 57 -2.82 -4.26 -13.35
CA PHE A 57 -2.66 -4.11 -11.90
C PHE A 57 -1.60 -5.08 -11.37
N SER A 58 -0.71 -4.56 -10.52
CA SER A 58 0.35 -5.36 -9.92
C SER A 58 0.52 -5.05 -8.45
N ILE A 59 0.84 -6.10 -7.70
CA ILE A 59 1.13 -6.03 -6.29
C ILE A 59 2.55 -6.51 -6.06
N SER A 60 3.25 -5.85 -5.16
CA SER A 60 4.55 -6.33 -4.71
C SER A 60 4.72 -6.12 -3.21
N LEU A 61 5.39 -7.07 -2.55
CA LEU A 61 5.84 -6.93 -1.18
C LEU A 61 7.24 -6.33 -1.15
N ILE A 62 7.40 -5.28 -0.36
CA ILE A 62 8.71 -4.71 -0.06
C ILE A 62 9.22 -5.44 1.17
N CYS A 63 10.35 -6.12 1.04
CA CYS A 63 10.90 -6.99 2.07
C CYS A 63 12.40 -6.74 2.26
N VAL A 64 12.90 -6.92 3.48
CA VAL A 64 14.33 -7.08 3.73
C VAL A 64 14.69 -8.57 3.59
N ASP A 65 15.62 -8.89 2.68
CA ASP A 65 16.19 -10.24 2.55
C ASP A 65 17.33 -10.41 3.57
N LYS A 66 17.05 -11.16 4.63
CA LYS A 66 18.00 -11.36 5.74
C LYS A 66 19.23 -12.15 5.33
N GLU A 67 19.14 -13.01 4.32
CA GLU A 67 20.28 -13.81 3.84
C GLU A 67 21.28 -12.97 3.05
N ARG A 68 20.81 -11.90 2.40
CA ARG A 68 21.64 -11.00 1.58
C ARG A 68 22.00 -9.69 2.29
N SER A 69 21.41 -9.45 3.45
CA SER A 69 21.69 -8.28 4.28
C SER A 69 23.02 -8.47 5.03
N THR A 70 23.73 -7.38 5.26
CA THR A 70 24.91 -7.34 6.13
C THR A 70 24.59 -6.54 7.40
N GLU A 71 25.48 -6.56 8.39
CA GLU A 71 25.33 -5.72 9.59
C GLU A 71 25.27 -4.22 9.29
N GLU A 72 25.89 -3.80 8.17
CA GLU A 72 25.98 -2.39 7.76
C GLU A 72 24.85 -1.97 6.82
N LYS A 73 24.20 -2.91 6.13
CA LYS A 73 23.22 -2.58 5.08
C LYS A 73 22.17 -3.67 4.86
N GLU A 74 20.91 -3.28 5.02
CA GLU A 74 19.75 -4.10 4.64
C GLU A 74 19.66 -4.27 3.11
N HIS A 75 19.44 -5.51 2.66
CA HIS A 75 19.14 -5.81 1.26
C HIS A 75 17.62 -5.79 1.04
N ILE A 76 17.10 -4.65 0.58
CA ILE A 76 15.67 -4.45 0.36
C ILE A 76 15.30 -4.91 -1.06
N VAL A 77 14.34 -5.83 -1.15
CA VAL A 77 13.78 -6.36 -2.40
C VAL A 77 12.34 -5.91 -2.58
N ASN A 78 11.93 -5.71 -3.84
CA ASN A 78 10.54 -5.52 -4.23
C ASN A 78 10.07 -6.79 -4.94
N MET A 79 9.29 -7.62 -4.26
CA MET A 79 8.89 -8.95 -4.70
C MET A 79 7.49 -8.91 -5.32
N SER A 80 7.40 -9.09 -6.63
CA SER A 80 6.11 -9.17 -7.31
C SER A 80 5.30 -10.36 -6.79
N CYS A 81 4.02 -10.13 -6.55
CA CYS A 81 3.07 -11.16 -6.13
C CYS A 81 2.15 -11.48 -7.29
N GLU A 82 2.01 -12.76 -7.61
CA GLU A 82 1.01 -13.22 -8.56
C GLU A 82 -0.38 -13.10 -7.94
N VAL A 83 -1.33 -12.61 -8.74
CA VAL A 83 -2.72 -12.40 -8.35
C VAL A 83 -3.62 -13.00 -9.41
N GLU A 84 -4.53 -13.88 -9.00
CA GLU A 84 -5.41 -14.59 -9.92
C GLU A 84 -6.44 -13.65 -10.56
N THR A 85 -6.92 -12.64 -9.82
CA THR A 85 -7.80 -11.59 -10.31
C THR A 85 -7.49 -10.25 -9.62
N GLU A 86 -7.42 -9.17 -10.41
CA GLU A 86 -6.96 -7.85 -9.93
C GLU A 86 -7.92 -7.17 -8.95
N LYS A 87 -9.22 -7.44 -9.07
CA LYS A 87 -10.25 -6.78 -8.25
C LYS A 87 -10.44 -7.47 -6.90
N GLU A 88 -10.39 -8.80 -6.86
CA GLU A 88 -10.66 -9.56 -5.64
C GLU A 88 -9.49 -9.46 -4.65
N ILE A 89 -8.28 -9.23 -5.15
CA ILE A 89 -7.11 -9.09 -4.28
C ILE A 89 -7.15 -7.79 -3.46
N ILE A 90 -7.64 -6.66 -3.98
CA ILE A 90 -7.75 -5.42 -3.17
C ILE A 90 -8.69 -5.65 -1.99
N ASP A 91 -9.84 -6.28 -2.23
CA ASP A 91 -10.82 -6.61 -1.19
C ASP A 91 -10.27 -7.64 -0.19
N LEU A 92 -9.42 -8.57 -0.64
CA LEU A 92 -8.72 -9.50 0.24
C LEU A 92 -7.65 -8.82 1.09
N LEU A 93 -6.98 -7.81 0.54
CA LEU A 93 -5.85 -7.15 1.19
C LEU A 93 -6.24 -6.07 2.17
N PHE A 94 -7.35 -5.37 1.91
CA PHE A 94 -7.73 -4.18 2.67
C PHE A 94 -9.19 -4.22 3.10
N LYS A 95 -9.45 -4.16 4.41
CA LYS A 95 -10.79 -3.88 4.96
C LYS A 95 -11.22 -2.44 4.65
N ARG A 96 -10.25 -1.52 4.63
CA ARG A 96 -10.45 -0.12 4.26
C ARG A 96 -9.25 0.37 3.46
N LEU A 97 -9.52 1.07 2.36
CA LEU A 97 -8.51 1.77 1.57
C LEU A 97 -9.04 3.18 1.29
N HIS A 98 -8.30 4.20 1.71
CA HIS A 98 -8.63 5.60 1.50
C HIS A 98 -7.47 6.29 0.81
N ILE A 99 -7.72 6.79 -0.40
CA ILE A 99 -6.74 7.48 -1.23
C ILE A 99 -7.23 8.92 -1.39
N VAL A 100 -6.38 9.88 -1.03
CA VAL A 100 -6.64 11.31 -1.21
C VAL A 100 -5.55 11.90 -2.07
N LEU A 101 -5.94 12.54 -3.18
CA LEU A 101 -5.02 13.10 -4.17
C LEU A 101 -5.25 14.61 -4.31
N HIS A 102 -4.17 15.35 -4.45
CA HIS A 102 -4.14 16.78 -4.72
C HIS A 102 -3.21 17.06 -5.89
N ASN A 103 -3.21 18.29 -6.39
CA ASN A 103 -2.22 18.74 -7.38
C ASN A 103 -0.80 18.54 -6.83
N SER A 104 0.11 18.05 -7.68
CA SER A 104 1.50 17.69 -7.31
C SER A 104 2.30 18.79 -6.61
N PHE A 105 1.91 20.05 -6.81
CA PHE A 105 2.59 21.25 -6.31
C PHE A 105 1.70 22.09 -5.38
N ASP A 106 0.61 21.49 -4.88
CA ASP A 106 -0.28 22.16 -3.94
C ASP A 106 0.09 21.76 -2.51
N ASP A 107 0.74 22.69 -1.79
CA ASP A 107 1.17 22.47 -0.41
C ASP A 107 0.08 22.86 0.61
N LYS A 108 -0.99 23.52 0.16
CA LYS A 108 -2.01 24.11 1.04
C LYS A 108 -3.05 23.06 1.43
N TYR A 109 -3.74 22.48 0.47
CA TYR A 109 -4.90 21.62 0.76
C TYR A 109 -4.56 20.25 1.36
N PRO A 110 -3.41 19.59 1.10
CA PRO A 110 -3.08 18.31 1.74
C PRO A 110 -3.02 18.35 3.28
N ASN A 111 -2.84 19.55 3.86
CA ASN A 111 -2.67 19.75 5.29
C ASN A 111 -3.90 20.34 5.99
N LEU A 112 -5.01 20.54 5.25
CA LEU A 112 -6.24 21.13 5.78
C LEU A 112 -7.32 20.07 5.97
N GLY A 113 -8.13 20.25 7.02
CA GLY A 113 -9.37 19.49 7.19
C GLY A 113 -10.46 19.98 6.23
N TYR A 114 -11.49 19.17 6.06
CA TYR A 114 -12.71 19.58 5.37
C TYR A 114 -13.70 20.17 6.38
N ASP A 115 -14.31 21.31 6.05
CA ASP A 115 -15.34 21.93 6.90
C ASP A 115 -16.64 21.11 6.91
N GLU A 116 -16.96 20.46 5.78
CA GLU A 116 -18.13 19.60 5.64
C GLU A 116 -17.91 18.47 4.61
N LYS A 117 -18.78 17.45 4.66
CA LYS A 117 -18.91 16.43 3.61
C LYS A 117 -20.28 16.56 2.99
N VAL A 118 -20.31 16.96 1.72
CA VAL A 118 -21.54 17.15 0.94
C VAL A 118 -21.63 16.12 -0.18
N ARG A 119 -22.84 15.85 -0.69
CA ARG A 119 -23.00 14.97 -1.85
C ARG A 119 -22.91 15.80 -3.12
N TYR A 120 -22.26 15.25 -4.14
CA TYR A 120 -22.18 15.88 -5.46
C TYR A 120 -23.57 16.24 -6.03
N SER A 121 -24.55 15.35 -5.81
CA SER A 121 -25.95 15.50 -6.21
C SER A 121 -26.72 16.61 -5.50
N ASP A 122 -26.19 17.17 -4.41
CA ASP A 122 -26.85 18.27 -3.73
C ASP A 122 -26.68 19.59 -4.54
N PHE A 123 -25.78 19.60 -5.53
CA PHE A 123 -25.46 20.74 -6.40
C PHE A 123 -25.66 20.45 -7.89
N HIS A 124 -26.14 19.26 -8.25
CA HIS A 124 -26.35 18.78 -9.63
C HIS A 124 -27.56 17.85 -9.70
#